data_AF-A0A4W5Q5K2-F1
#
_entry.id   AF-A0A4W5Q5K2-F1
#
_cell.length_a   1.000
_cell.length_b   1.000
_cell.length_c   1.000
_cell.angle_alpha   90.00
_cell.angle_beta   90.00
_cell.angle_gamma   90.00
#
_symmetry.space_group_name_H-M   'P 1'
#
loop_
_entity.id
_entity.type
_entity.pdbx_description
1 polymer ?
#
loop_
_entity_poly.entity_id
_entity_poly.type
_entity_poly.pdbx_seq_one_letter_code
_entity_poly.pdbx_strand_id
1 'polypeptide(L)'
;MKPKGTYIQILIMVGHREPLPDDSRDNITIFTRILDRLLDGYDNRLRPGLGESVTEVRTNIYVTSFGPVSDTDMEYTIDVFFRQSWRDERLKFDGPMQVLPLNNLLASKIWTPDTFFHNGKKSVAHNMTTPNKLLRLVDNGTLLYTMR
;
A
#
# COMPACT_ATOMS: atom_id res chain seq x y z
N MET A 1 69.57 -1.70 -42.32
CA MET A 1 68.55 -0.66 -42.04
C MET A 1 67.23 -1.34 -41.74
N LYS A 2 66.76 -1.25 -40.49
CA LYS A 2 65.39 -1.58 -40.06
C LYS A 2 64.96 -0.50 -39.04
N PRO A 3 63.70 -0.05 -39.05
CA PRO A 3 63.30 1.22 -38.45
C PRO A 3 63.18 1.13 -36.92
N LYS A 4 63.55 2.22 -36.24
CA LYS A 4 63.34 2.43 -34.81
C LYS A 4 61.83 2.65 -34.57
N GLY A 5 61.18 1.73 -33.87
CA GLY A 5 59.82 1.92 -33.38
C GLY A 5 59.85 2.76 -32.11
N THR A 6 59.24 3.94 -32.15
CA THR A 6 59.01 4.80 -30.99
C THR A 6 57.86 4.20 -30.17
N TYR A 7 58.12 3.82 -28.92
CA TYR A 7 57.07 3.43 -27.98
C TYR A 7 56.49 4.69 -27.34
N ILE A 8 55.21 4.98 -27.60
CA ILE A 8 54.45 5.98 -26.86
C ILE A 8 53.90 5.28 -25.62
N GLN A 9 54.41 5.65 -24.45
CA GLN A 9 53.89 5.18 -23.17
C GLN A 9 52.57 5.93 -22.90
N ILE A 10 51.44 5.26 -23.10
CA ILE A 10 50.12 5.78 -22.70
C ILE A 10 49.97 5.52 -21.20
N LEU A 11 50.12 6.58 -20.40
CA LEU A 11 49.82 6.56 -18.97
C LEU A 11 48.30 6.45 -18.81
N ILE A 12 47.80 5.24 -18.53
CA ILE A 12 46.39 5.07 -18.12
C ILE A 12 46.29 5.62 -16.70
N MET A 13 45.79 6.86 -16.57
CA MET A 13 45.35 7.39 -15.29
C MET A 13 44.20 6.50 -14.79
N VAL A 14 44.48 5.64 -13.80
CA VAL A 14 43.44 4.97 -13.02
C VAL A 14 42.75 6.06 -12.21
N GLY A 15 41.78 6.73 -12.83
CA GLY A 15 40.87 7.61 -12.13
C GLY A 15 40.13 6.77 -11.09
N HIS A 16 40.27 7.14 -9.82
CA HIS A 16 39.41 6.65 -8.76
C HIS A 16 37.98 7.00 -9.17
N ARG A 17 37.24 6.02 -9.72
CA ARG A 17 35.81 6.18 -9.96
C ARG A 17 35.21 6.24 -8.55
N GLU A 18 34.65 7.39 -8.17
CA GLU A 18 33.81 7.41 -6.98
C GLU A 18 32.69 6.40 -7.19
N PRO A 19 32.38 5.55 -6.20
CA PRO A 19 31.24 4.66 -6.31
C PRO A 19 30.00 5.53 -6.55
N LEU A 20 29.24 5.20 -7.59
CA LEU A 20 27.96 5.86 -7.84
C LEU A 20 27.13 5.80 -6.54
N PRO A 21 26.53 6.91 -6.10
CA PRO A 21 25.71 6.91 -4.90
C PRO A 21 24.63 5.82 -5.06
N ASP A 22 24.56 4.95 -4.06
CA ASP A 22 23.62 3.83 -4.01
C ASP A 22 22.22 4.38 -3.67
N ASP A 23 21.59 5.00 -4.67
CA ASP A 23 20.25 5.60 -4.62
C ASP A 23 19.20 4.62 -4.03
N SER A 24 19.45 3.32 -4.12
CA SER A 24 18.57 2.29 -3.57
C SER A 24 18.55 2.27 -2.04
N ARG A 25 19.68 2.53 -1.36
CA ARG A 25 19.74 2.61 0.12
C ARG A 25 19.09 3.87 0.67
N ASP A 26 19.22 4.98 -0.06
CA ASP A 26 18.60 6.25 0.31
C ASP A 26 17.07 6.13 0.23
N ASN A 27 16.56 5.50 -0.82
CA ASN A 27 15.12 5.27 -0.99
C ASN A 27 14.50 4.37 0.11
N ILE A 28 15.19 3.31 0.56
CA ILE A 28 14.72 2.46 1.66
C ILE A 28 14.68 3.21 2.99
N THR A 29 15.68 4.07 3.23
CA THR A 29 15.77 4.88 4.44
C THR A 29 14.66 5.94 4.46
N ILE A 30 14.38 6.56 3.31
CA ILE A 30 13.26 7.50 3.15
C ILE A 30 11.92 6.80 3.39
N PHE A 31 11.71 5.61 2.82
CA PHE A 31 10.48 4.83 3.02
C PHE A 31 10.21 4.54 4.50
N THR A 32 11.20 4.00 5.22
CA THR A 32 11.06 3.67 6.64
C THR A 32 10.74 4.92 7.46
N ARG A 33 11.42 6.04 7.19
CA ARG A 33 11.16 7.32 7.87
C ARG A 33 9.76 7.86 7.64
N ILE A 34 9.21 7.69 6.43
CA ILE A 34 7.83 8.08 6.12
C ILE A 34 6.87 7.22 6.94
N LEU A 35 7.05 5.90 6.95
CA LEU A 35 6.18 4.99 7.72
C LEU A 35 6.23 5.26 9.23
N ASP A 36 7.41 5.53 9.79
CA ASP A 36 7.57 5.82 11.21
C ASP A 36 6.85 7.11 11.65
N ARG A 37 6.83 8.11 10.77
CA ARG A 37 6.17 9.40 11.03
C ARG A 37 4.68 9.40 10.69
N LEU A 38 4.24 8.51 9.80
CA LEU A 38 2.88 8.49 9.28
C LEU A 38 1.82 8.38 10.37
N LEU A 39 2.13 7.68 11.46
CA LEU A 39 1.20 7.43 12.57
C LEU A 39 1.50 8.27 13.81
N ASP A 40 2.43 9.23 13.74
CA ASP A 40 2.71 10.12 14.86
C ASP A 40 1.51 11.05 15.11
N GLY A 41 0.98 11.02 16.33
CA GLY A 41 -0.25 11.74 16.69
C GLY A 41 -1.53 11.24 16.01
N TYR A 42 -1.50 10.11 15.27
CA TYR A 42 -2.68 9.57 14.61
C TYR A 42 -3.58 8.79 15.59
N ASP A 43 -4.83 9.23 15.74
CA ASP A 43 -5.86 8.50 16.51
C ASP A 43 -6.83 7.78 15.57
N ASN A 44 -6.74 6.44 15.56
CA ASN A 44 -7.55 5.56 14.72
C ASN A 44 -9.00 5.40 15.21
N ARG A 45 -9.34 5.91 16.40
CA ARG A 45 -10.71 5.90 16.92
C ARG A 45 -11.54 7.04 16.35
N LEU A 46 -10.88 8.05 15.78
CA LEU A 46 -11.53 9.24 15.22
C LEU A 46 -11.63 9.08 13.70
N ARG A 47 -12.86 9.23 13.18
CA ARG A 47 -13.09 9.25 11.74
C ARG A 47 -12.40 10.47 11.09
N PRO A 48 -11.92 10.37 9.85
CA PRO A 48 -11.41 11.53 9.11
C PRO A 48 -12.48 12.61 8.98
N GLY A 49 -12.12 13.87 9.28
CA GLY A 49 -13.04 15.01 9.22
C GLY A 49 -14.09 15.03 10.34
N LEU A 50 -13.86 14.36 11.48
CA LEU A 50 -14.75 14.41 12.63
C LEU A 50 -15.01 15.87 13.05
N GLY A 51 -16.28 16.29 13.03
CA GLY A 51 -16.70 17.65 13.38
C GLY A 51 -16.61 18.68 12.23
N GLU A 52 -16.07 18.28 11.08
CA GLU A 52 -15.83 19.19 9.94
C GLU A 52 -16.59 18.75 8.69
N SER A 53 -16.44 17.49 8.27
CA SER A 53 -16.98 16.99 7.01
C SER A 53 -17.43 15.53 7.10
N VAL A 54 -18.17 15.09 6.09
CA VAL A 54 -18.56 13.68 5.93
C VAL A 54 -17.42 12.94 5.24
N THR A 55 -17.06 11.77 5.77
CA THR A 55 -16.12 10.86 5.12
C THR A 55 -16.82 10.15 3.95
N GLU A 56 -16.51 10.53 2.71
CA GLU A 56 -17.00 9.80 1.53
C GLU A 56 -16.22 8.49 1.36
N VAL A 57 -16.93 7.36 1.44
CA VAL A 57 -16.37 6.02 1.21
C VAL A 57 -16.92 5.46 -0.10
N ARG A 58 -16.05 5.30 -1.09
CA ARG A 58 -16.37 4.68 -2.38
C ARG A 58 -16.13 3.19 -2.31
N THR A 59 -17.18 2.42 -2.54
CA THR A 59 -17.12 0.95 -2.52
C THR A 59 -17.08 0.38 -3.93
N ASN A 60 -16.29 -0.66 -4.14
CA ASN A 60 -16.28 -1.46 -5.36
C ASN A 60 -16.34 -2.94 -4.99
N ILE A 61 -17.25 -3.67 -5.62
CA ILE A 61 -17.41 -5.11 -5.43
C ILE A 61 -17.04 -5.78 -6.74
N TYR A 62 -16.13 -6.74 -6.68
CA TYR A 62 -15.86 -7.65 -7.78
C TYR A 62 -16.26 -9.07 -7.36
N VAL A 63 -17.28 -9.62 -7.99
CA VAL A 63 -17.77 -10.97 -7.69
C VAL A 63 -16.87 -11.98 -8.39
N THR A 64 -16.21 -12.85 -7.62
CA THR A 64 -15.41 -13.94 -8.17
C THR A 64 -16.23 -15.19 -8.44
N SER A 65 -17.21 -15.46 -7.57
CA SER A 65 -18.10 -16.61 -7.73
C SER A 65 -19.47 -16.28 -7.13
N PHE A 66 -20.51 -16.81 -7.77
CA PHE A 66 -21.84 -16.90 -7.18
C PHE A 66 -22.04 -18.37 -6.84
N GLY A 67 -22.02 -18.67 -5.54
CA GLY A 67 -22.08 -20.01 -5.00
C GLY A 67 -23.50 -20.60 -5.01
N PRO A 68 -23.72 -21.72 -4.30
CA PRO A 68 -25.02 -22.36 -4.26
C PRO A 68 -26.08 -21.47 -3.61
N VAL A 69 -27.31 -21.63 -4.08
CA VAL A 69 -28.52 -21.07 -3.49
C VAL A 69 -29.26 -22.21 -2.79
N SER A 70 -29.55 -22.05 -1.50
CA SER A 70 -30.38 -22.98 -0.73
C SER A 70 -31.80 -22.41 -0.65
N ASP A 71 -32.75 -23.08 -1.31
CA ASP A 71 -34.17 -22.72 -1.21
C ASP A 71 -34.74 -23.06 0.18
N THR A 72 -34.25 -24.14 0.80
CA THR A 72 -34.66 -24.59 2.14
C THR A 72 -34.27 -23.57 3.21
N ASP A 73 -33.03 -23.08 3.15
CA ASP A 73 -32.50 -22.15 4.13
C ASP A 73 -32.71 -20.69 3.71
N MET A 74 -33.19 -20.42 2.49
CA MET A 74 -33.30 -19.09 1.90
C MET A 74 -31.98 -18.31 2.00
N GLU A 75 -30.88 -18.90 1.54
CA GLU A 75 -29.56 -18.29 1.55
C GLU A 75 -28.79 -18.53 0.26
N TYR A 76 -27.81 -17.68 0.00
CA TYR A 76 -26.88 -17.86 -1.11
C TYR A 76 -25.46 -17.53 -0.63
N THR A 77 -24.48 -18.19 -1.23
CA THR A 77 -23.05 -17.91 -0.99
C THR A 77 -22.50 -17.05 -2.11
N ILE A 78 -21.67 -16.07 -1.80
CA ILE A 78 -21.00 -15.23 -2.80
C ILE A 78 -19.54 -15.00 -2.38
N ASP A 79 -18.62 -15.21 -3.32
CA ASP A 79 -17.22 -14.84 -3.12
C ASP A 79 -16.97 -13.51 -3.81
N VAL A 80 -16.44 -12.53 -3.07
CA VAL A 80 -16.18 -11.20 -3.59
C VAL A 80 -14.78 -10.71 -3.22
N PHE A 81 -14.20 -9.87 -4.08
CA PHE A 81 -13.25 -8.87 -3.63
C PHE A 81 -14.02 -7.60 -3.29
N PHE A 82 -14.02 -7.26 -2.01
CA PHE A 82 -14.64 -6.03 -1.52
C PHE A 82 -13.57 -4.96 -1.37
N ARG A 83 -13.73 -3.85 -2.08
CA ARG A 83 -12.80 -2.73 -2.10
C ARG A 83 -13.47 -1.48 -1.59
N GLN A 84 -12.74 -0.72 -0.80
CA GLN A 84 -13.18 0.55 -0.25
C GLN A 84 -12.09 1.58 -0.46
N SER A 85 -12.48 2.78 -0.88
CA SER A 85 -11.58 3.91 -1.00
C SER A 85 -12.17 5.12 -0.29
N TRP A 86 -11.36 5.77 0.52
CA TRP A 86 -11.71 6.99 1.23
C TRP A 86 -10.47 7.87 1.35
N ARG A 87 -10.67 9.14 1.70
CA ARG A 87 -9.58 10.09 1.88
C ARG A 87 -9.40 10.42 3.35
N ASP A 88 -8.17 10.32 3.85
CA ASP A 88 -7.77 10.74 5.18
C ASP A 88 -6.59 11.72 5.07
N GLU A 89 -6.88 13.01 5.24
CA GLU A 89 -5.90 14.09 5.12
C GLU A 89 -4.72 13.94 6.09
N ARG A 90 -4.93 13.26 7.23
CA ARG A 90 -3.91 13.06 8.27
C ARG A 90 -2.79 12.10 7.83
N LEU A 91 -3.04 11.30 6.79
CA LEU A 91 -2.12 10.29 6.27
C LEU A 91 -1.42 10.75 4.98
N LYS A 92 -1.47 12.05 4.67
CA LYS A 92 -0.67 12.62 3.58
C LYS A 92 0.82 12.46 3.87
N PHE A 93 1.58 12.18 2.83
CA PHE A 93 3.03 12.09 2.92
C PHE A 93 3.66 12.63 1.64
N ASP A 94 4.86 13.18 1.77
CA ASP A 94 5.70 13.57 0.63
C ASP A 94 6.89 12.62 0.54
N GLY A 95 7.16 12.15 -0.67
CA GLY A 95 8.28 11.26 -0.93
C GLY A 95 8.45 10.98 -2.42
N PRO A 96 9.50 10.24 -2.80
CA PRO A 96 9.77 9.89 -4.20
C PRO A 96 8.72 8.93 -4.79
N MET A 97 7.86 8.32 -3.95
CA MET A 97 6.81 7.40 -4.38
C MET A 97 5.42 7.98 -4.15
N GLN A 98 4.52 7.73 -5.10
CA GLN A 98 3.13 8.21 -5.03
C GLN A 98 2.22 7.26 -4.24
N VAL A 99 2.59 5.99 -4.09
CA VAL A 99 1.76 4.96 -3.45
C VAL A 99 2.60 4.12 -2.49
N LEU A 100 2.15 4.05 -1.24
CA LEU A 100 2.70 3.22 -0.19
C LEU A 100 1.82 1.98 0.04
N PRO A 101 2.32 0.76 -0.23
CA PRO A 101 1.67 -0.45 0.25
C PRO A 101 1.94 -0.59 1.75
N LEU A 102 0.89 -0.70 2.55
CA LEU A 102 0.99 -0.86 4.00
C LEU A 102 0.85 -2.33 4.38
N ASN A 103 1.65 -2.77 5.36
CA ASN A 103 1.54 -4.10 5.92
C ASN A 103 0.30 -4.21 6.84
N ASN A 104 -0.03 -5.44 7.24
CA ASN A 104 -1.19 -5.70 8.11
C ASN A 104 -1.11 -5.02 9.49
N LEU A 105 0.11 -4.78 10.01
CA LEU A 105 0.33 -4.13 11.30
C LEU A 105 0.01 -2.63 11.26
N LEU A 106 0.40 -1.94 10.19
CA LEU A 106 0.08 -0.52 10.00
C LEU A 106 -1.40 -0.37 9.61
N ALA A 107 -1.92 -1.27 8.77
CA ALA A 107 -3.32 -1.25 8.39
C ALA A 107 -4.28 -1.37 9.58
N SER A 108 -3.93 -2.13 10.62
CA SER A 108 -4.75 -2.24 11.85
C SER A 108 -4.70 -1.00 12.74
N LYS A 109 -3.71 -0.11 12.53
CA LYS A 109 -3.56 1.16 13.24
C LYS A 109 -4.19 2.35 12.50
N ILE A 110 -4.79 2.12 11.34
CA ILE A 110 -5.46 3.16 10.55
C ILE A 110 -6.97 3.04 10.76
N TRP A 111 -7.67 4.17 10.84
CA TRP A 111 -9.12 4.16 10.87
C TRP A 111 -9.66 3.51 9.58
N THR A 112 -10.56 2.54 9.74
CA THR A 112 -11.23 1.87 8.62
C THR A 112 -12.74 1.94 8.83
N PRO A 113 -13.54 2.12 7.77
CA PRO A 113 -14.99 2.17 7.92
C PRO A 113 -15.53 0.82 8.41
N ASP A 114 -16.49 0.88 9.33
CA ASP A 114 -17.17 -0.25 9.97
C ASP A 114 -18.26 -0.85 9.08
N THR A 115 -17.91 -1.16 7.83
CA THR A 115 -18.87 -1.67 6.85
C THR A 115 -19.29 -3.10 7.14
N PHE A 116 -20.61 -3.34 7.18
CA PHE A 116 -21.20 -4.64 7.41
C PHE A 116 -22.30 -4.96 6.39
N PHE A 117 -22.55 -6.25 6.17
CA PHE A 117 -23.63 -6.72 5.30
C PHE A 117 -24.89 -6.96 6.14
N HIS A 118 -25.92 -6.14 5.94
CA HIS A 118 -27.16 -6.19 6.72
C HIS A 118 -27.85 -7.56 6.69
N ASN A 119 -27.81 -8.24 5.54
CA ASN A 119 -28.46 -9.54 5.33
C ASN A 119 -27.48 -10.71 5.44
N GLY A 120 -26.25 -10.48 5.92
CA GLY A 120 -25.27 -11.53 6.12
C GLY A 120 -25.68 -12.45 7.27
N LYS A 121 -26.12 -13.67 6.97
CA LYS A 121 -26.36 -14.69 8.03
C LYS A 121 -25.06 -15.16 8.66
N LYS A 122 -24.08 -15.50 7.82
CA LYS A 122 -22.70 -15.84 8.19
C LYS A 122 -21.77 -15.25 7.15
N SER A 123 -20.75 -14.53 7.59
CA SER A 123 -19.71 -13.98 6.72
C SER A 123 -18.36 -14.45 7.25
N VAL A 124 -17.59 -15.14 6.42
CA VAL A 124 -16.26 -15.62 6.76
C VAL A 124 -15.25 -14.78 6.00
N ALA A 125 -14.47 -13.95 6.70
CA ALA A 125 -13.30 -13.34 6.10
C ALA A 125 -12.25 -14.45 5.86
N HIS A 126 -11.79 -14.62 4.62
CA HIS A 126 -10.86 -15.71 4.29
C HIS A 126 -9.47 -15.45 4.90
N ASN A 127 -9.15 -16.14 6.00
CA ASN A 127 -7.85 -16.08 6.69
C ASN A 127 -6.94 -17.30 6.34
N MET A 128 -6.50 -17.44 5.10
CA MET A 128 -5.58 -18.53 4.70
C MET A 128 -4.56 -18.01 3.67
N THR A 129 -3.24 -17.92 3.87
CA THR A 129 -2.30 -18.13 5.00
C THR A 129 -1.88 -16.83 5.71
N THR A 130 -2.34 -15.67 5.23
CA THR A 130 -2.30 -14.35 5.89
C THR A 130 -3.68 -13.68 5.73
N PRO A 131 -4.10 -12.73 6.60
CA PRO A 131 -5.30 -11.95 6.34
C PRO A 131 -5.15 -11.29 4.97
N ASN A 132 -6.05 -11.59 4.03
CA ASN A 132 -6.02 -11.06 2.66
C ASN A 132 -6.50 -9.60 2.63
N LYS A 133 -5.87 -8.76 3.45
CA LYS A 133 -6.12 -7.33 3.58
C LYS A 133 -4.93 -6.62 2.94
N LEU A 134 -5.21 -5.83 1.91
CA LEU A 134 -4.22 -4.96 1.31
C LEU A 134 -4.69 -3.52 1.47
N LEU A 135 -3.89 -2.72 2.17
CA LEU A 135 -4.11 -1.28 2.28
C LEU A 135 -3.03 -0.56 1.50
N ARG A 136 -3.44 0.29 0.55
CA ARG A 136 -2.55 1.16 -0.21
C ARG A 136 -2.90 2.60 0.12
N LEU A 137 -1.88 3.42 0.36
CA LEU A 137 -2.01 4.83 0.67
C LEU A 137 -1.39 5.63 -0.47
N VAL A 138 -2.16 6.51 -1.07
CA VAL A 138 -1.70 7.49 -2.07
C VAL A 138 -1.16 8.72 -1.32
N ASP A 139 -0.15 9.38 -1.87
CA ASP A 139 0.50 10.60 -1.32
C ASP A 139 -0.49 11.67 -0.84
N ASN A 140 -1.60 11.84 -1.55
CA ASN A 140 -2.66 12.78 -1.25
C ASN A 140 -3.59 12.38 -0.07
N GLY A 141 -3.30 11.26 0.61
CA GLY A 141 -4.09 10.73 1.73
C GLY A 141 -5.24 9.80 1.32
N THR A 142 -5.36 9.45 0.03
CA THR A 142 -6.39 8.51 -0.43
C THR A 142 -5.96 7.08 -0.09
N LEU A 143 -6.84 6.36 0.61
CA LEU A 143 -6.65 4.96 0.96
C LEU A 143 -7.43 4.08 -0.01
N LEU A 144 -6.85 2.92 -0.32
CA LEU A 144 -7.51 1.82 -1.01
C LEU A 144 -7.34 0.56 -0.16
N TYR A 145 -8.43 0.12 0.44
CA TYR A 145 -8.52 -1.09 1.24
C TYR A 145 -9.21 -2.18 0.43
N THR A 146 -8.57 -3.34 0.31
CA THR A 146 -9.14 -4.50 -0.37
C THR A 146 -9.17 -5.68 0.59
N MET A 147 -10.32 -6.36 0.65
CA MET A 147 -10.53 -7.61 1.37
C MET A 147 -11.15 -8.66 0.47
N ARG A 148 -10.96 -9.94 0.83
CA ARG A 148 -11.60 -11.11 0.23
C ARG A 148 -12.32 -11.90 1.31
#